data_AF-A0A2H4VSR3-F1
#
_entry.id   AF-A0A2H4VSR3-F1
#
_cell.length_a   1.000
_cell.length_b   1.000
_cell.length_c   1.000
_cell.angle_alpha   90.00
_cell.angle_beta   90.00
_cell.angle_gamma   90.00
#
_symmetry.space_group_name_H-M   'P 1'
#
loop_
_entity.id
_entity.type
_entity.pdbx_description
1 polymer ?
#
loop_
_entity_poly.entity_id
_entity_poly.type
_entity_poly.pdbx_seq_one_letter_code
_entity_poly.pdbx_strand_id
1 'polypeptide(L)'
;MAGITDGAFCRDISTFGFDMVTLGGYNADQATWNAGQKILSRGRPEFDLKPGELLAYLEEQSVLVKDQDLWNGLISVNLRALTPDPIIEVSKLNNVDVVEINAHCRQPEITELGCGQSLLENPSHLEEFTREVVNKAKSKTSVKIRANVPCVDDLEIVRAIEHAGADYLHVDAMKPGYNSADHETIKSIRQETSLFIIGNNSITNVDSAQKMLAAGADGISIARAAITGTLPFDLSQI
;
A
#
# COMPACT_ATOMS: atom_id res chain seq x y z
N MET A 1 -5.70 2.92 4.32
CA MET A 1 -6.66 3.85 3.67
C MET A 1 -6.36 5.21 4.24
N ALA A 2 -6.06 6.21 3.40
CA ALA A 2 -5.55 7.50 3.89
C ALA A 2 -6.44 8.05 5.01
N GLY A 3 -5.82 8.41 6.14
CA GLY A 3 -6.42 9.01 7.34
C GLY A 3 -7.50 8.21 8.05
N ILE A 4 -7.59 6.91 7.77
CA ILE A 4 -8.37 5.96 8.57
C ILE A 4 -7.44 4.97 9.26
N THR A 5 -6.39 4.54 8.57
CA THR A 5 -5.40 3.60 9.11
C THR A 5 -4.31 4.34 9.87
N ASP A 6 -4.67 4.93 11.01
CA ASP A 6 -3.76 5.48 12.01
C ASP A 6 -3.35 4.41 13.04
N GLY A 7 -2.54 4.80 14.03
CA GLY A 7 -2.01 3.89 15.03
C GLY A 7 -3.08 3.25 15.91
N ALA A 8 -4.12 4.00 16.29
CA ALA A 8 -5.22 3.46 17.09
C ALA A 8 -6.03 2.42 16.29
N PHE A 9 -6.39 2.75 15.05
CA PHE A 9 -7.06 1.80 14.16
C PHE A 9 -6.22 0.53 13.94
N CYS A 10 -4.93 0.70 13.65
CA CYS A 10 -4.02 -0.40 13.38
C CYS A 10 -3.80 -1.28 14.62
N ARG A 11 -3.68 -0.70 15.82
CA ARG A 11 -3.66 -1.44 17.08
C ARG A 11 -4.92 -2.29 17.23
N ASP A 12 -6.09 -1.68 17.11
CA ASP A 12 -7.35 -2.37 17.38
C ASP A 12 -7.62 -3.49 16.34
N ILE A 13 -7.41 -3.22 15.05
CA ILE A 13 -7.67 -4.20 13.98
C ILE A 13 -6.67 -5.37 14.00
N SER A 14 -5.46 -5.17 14.50
CA SER A 14 -4.44 -6.23 14.54
C SER A 14 -4.85 -7.44 15.40
N THR A 15 -5.72 -7.21 16.40
CA THR A 15 -6.25 -8.25 17.30
C THR A 15 -7.10 -9.30 16.59
N PHE A 16 -7.55 -9.04 15.36
CA PHE A 16 -8.31 -9.97 14.53
C PHE A 16 -7.43 -11.01 13.80
N GLY A 17 -6.10 -10.99 14.01
CA GLY A 17 -5.17 -11.96 13.44
C GLY A 17 -4.49 -11.50 12.15
N PHE A 18 -4.29 -10.21 11.96
CA PHE A 18 -3.51 -9.70 10.82
C PHE A 18 -2.01 -9.89 11.06
N ASP A 19 -1.29 -10.47 10.09
CA ASP A 19 0.18 -10.58 10.13
C ASP A 19 0.88 -9.24 9.89
N MET A 20 0.22 -8.32 9.20
CA MET A 20 0.72 -6.99 8.89
C MET A 20 -0.41 -5.97 8.88
N VAL A 21 -0.16 -4.78 9.42
CA VAL A 21 -1.04 -3.61 9.31
C VAL A 21 -0.33 -2.48 8.59
N THR A 22 -1.06 -1.70 7.78
CA THR A 22 -0.48 -0.60 7.01
C THR A 22 -0.97 0.74 7.52
N LEU A 23 -0.07 1.55 8.07
CA LEU A 23 -0.31 2.95 8.33
C LEU A 23 -0.38 3.73 7.00
N GLY A 24 -1.34 4.65 6.93
CA GLY A 24 -1.25 5.75 5.97
C GLY A 24 -1.94 5.61 4.62
N GLY A 25 -1.18 5.93 3.58
CA GLY A 25 -1.59 6.80 2.49
C GLY A 25 -1.20 8.26 2.74
N TYR A 26 0.01 8.50 3.25
CA TYR A 26 0.53 9.83 3.58
C TYR A 26 1.25 10.48 2.38
N ASN A 27 1.32 11.81 2.38
CA ASN A 27 2.15 12.58 1.46
C ASN A 27 3.49 12.86 2.13
N ALA A 28 4.58 12.40 1.52
CA ALA A 28 5.89 12.39 2.16
C ALA A 28 6.77 13.60 1.81
N ASP A 29 6.37 14.38 0.81
CA ASP A 29 7.10 15.58 0.40
C ASP A 29 6.17 16.78 0.19
N GLN A 30 6.79 17.96 0.00
CA GLN A 30 6.07 19.22 -0.14
C GLN A 30 5.13 19.23 -1.36
N ALA A 31 5.51 18.58 -2.46
CA ALA A 31 4.73 18.60 -3.69
C ALA A 31 3.44 17.76 -3.54
N THR A 32 3.58 16.53 -3.05
CA THR A 32 2.46 15.64 -2.74
C THR A 32 1.58 16.23 -1.65
N TRP A 33 2.14 16.90 -0.65
CA TRP A 33 1.36 17.62 0.36
C TRP A 33 0.57 18.80 -0.23
N ASN A 34 1.17 19.61 -1.10
CA ASN A 34 0.46 20.70 -1.80
C ASN A 34 -0.73 20.17 -2.62
N ALA A 35 -0.58 19.02 -3.28
CA ALA A 35 -1.71 18.33 -3.92
C ALA A 35 -2.73 17.83 -2.89
N GLY A 36 -2.26 17.29 -1.77
CA GLY A 36 -3.09 16.92 -0.61
C GLY A 36 -3.97 18.07 -0.10
N GLN A 37 -3.43 19.28 0.00
CA GLN A 37 -4.17 20.47 0.44
C GLN A 37 -5.33 20.84 -0.50
N LYS A 38 -5.16 20.61 -1.81
CA LYS A 38 -6.25 20.77 -2.79
C LYS A 38 -7.32 19.66 -2.64
N ILE A 39 -6.91 18.45 -2.26
CA ILE A 39 -7.84 17.35 -1.99
C ILE A 39 -8.62 17.62 -0.68
N LEU A 40 -7.96 18.17 0.33
CA LEU A 40 -8.54 18.62 1.59
C LEU A 40 -9.69 19.61 1.39
N SER A 41 -9.51 20.60 0.52
CA SER A 41 -10.56 21.59 0.22
C SER A 41 -11.81 20.97 -0.44
N ARG A 42 -11.72 19.73 -0.94
CA ARG A 42 -12.84 18.93 -1.44
C ARG A 42 -13.50 18.05 -0.37
N GLY A 43 -13.11 18.19 0.90
CA GLY A 43 -13.72 17.48 2.04
C GLY A 43 -13.06 16.14 2.39
N ARG A 44 -11.76 15.98 2.09
CA ARG A 44 -10.99 14.78 2.44
C ARG A 44 -9.90 15.12 3.47
N PRO A 45 -10.22 15.11 4.78
CA PRO A 45 -9.31 15.58 5.84
C PRO A 45 -8.04 14.73 5.98
N GLU A 46 -8.01 13.52 5.42
CA GLU A 46 -6.92 12.56 5.57
C GLU A 46 -5.56 12.95 4.93
N PHE A 47 -5.45 14.12 4.30
CA PHE A 47 -4.20 14.58 3.67
C PHE A 47 -3.50 15.70 4.44
N ASP A 48 -3.93 16.00 5.67
CA ASP A 48 -3.48 17.18 6.42
C ASP A 48 -2.28 16.93 7.34
N LEU A 49 -1.38 16.02 6.96
CA LEU A 49 -0.13 15.79 7.67
C LEU A 49 1.02 16.46 6.91
N LYS A 50 1.67 17.45 7.53
CA LYS A 50 2.79 18.14 6.89
C LYS A 50 4.01 17.23 6.78
N PRO A 51 4.79 17.31 5.70
CA PRO A 51 6.01 16.51 5.54
C PRO A 51 7.02 16.68 6.69
N GLY A 52 7.16 17.90 7.23
CA GLY A 52 8.05 18.17 8.35
C GLY A 52 7.62 17.55 9.69
N GLU A 53 6.36 17.12 9.80
CA GLU A 53 5.80 16.48 10.99
C GLU A 53 5.70 14.94 10.82
N LEU A 54 5.88 14.45 9.59
CA LEU A 54 5.61 13.06 9.21
C LEU A 54 6.41 12.04 10.03
N LEU A 55 7.72 12.24 10.20
CA LEU A 55 8.57 11.27 10.90
C LEU A 55 8.19 11.14 12.37
N ALA A 56 8.03 12.27 13.07
CA ALA A 56 7.63 12.29 14.48
C ALA A 56 6.24 11.68 14.67
N TYR A 57 5.30 12.00 13.77
CA TYR A 57 3.96 11.42 13.79
C TYR A 57 4.00 9.90 13.57
N LEU A 58 4.72 9.41 12.57
CA LEU A 58 4.82 7.97 12.29
C LEU A 58 5.52 7.20 13.42
N GLU A 59 6.52 7.80 14.08
CA GLU A 59 7.14 7.21 15.25
C GLU A 59 6.11 7.02 16.38
N GLU A 60 5.33 8.06 16.69
CA GLU A 60 4.22 7.97 17.67
C GLU A 60 3.19 6.90 17.27
N GLN A 61 2.71 6.93 16.02
CA GLN A 61 1.72 5.95 15.54
C GLN A 61 2.25 4.52 15.61
N SER A 62 3.52 4.29 15.23
CA SER A 62 4.12 2.96 15.24
C SER A 62 4.28 2.40 16.67
N VAL A 63 4.57 3.27 17.65
CA VAL A 63 4.59 2.90 19.07
C VAL A 63 3.20 2.50 19.53
N LEU A 64 2.16 3.27 19.18
CA LEU A 64 0.77 2.94 19.53
C LEU A 64 0.31 1.58 19.00
N VAL A 65 0.74 1.19 17.79
CA VAL A 65 0.41 -0.13 17.23
C VAL A 65 1.09 -1.27 18.01
N LYS A 66 2.33 -1.05 18.48
CA LYS A 66 3.10 -2.02 19.27
C LYS A 66 2.78 -1.98 20.77
N ASP A 67 1.97 -1.02 21.23
CA ASP A 67 1.56 -0.85 22.64
C ASP A 67 0.49 -1.88 23.06
N GLN A 68 0.81 -3.15 22.81
CA GLN A 68 0.01 -4.32 23.17
C GLN A 68 0.92 -5.55 23.26
N ASP A 69 0.83 -6.30 24.36
CA ASP A 69 1.73 -7.44 24.62
C ASP A 69 1.48 -8.65 23.70
N LEU A 70 0.41 -8.66 22.91
CA LEU A 70 -0.12 -9.86 22.24
C LEU A 70 0.07 -9.89 20.72
N TRP A 71 0.50 -8.78 20.08
CA TRP A 71 0.66 -8.73 18.62
C TRP A 71 2.12 -8.51 18.21
N ASN A 72 2.66 -9.44 17.42
CA ASN A 72 4.04 -9.42 16.95
C ASN A 72 4.16 -9.27 15.42
N GLY A 73 3.08 -8.84 14.75
CA GLY A 73 3.05 -8.66 13.30
C GLY A 73 3.83 -7.43 12.81
N LEU A 74 3.85 -7.24 11.50
CA LEU A 74 4.63 -6.21 10.81
C LEU A 74 3.86 -4.90 10.66
N ILE A 75 4.57 -3.78 10.76
CA ILE A 75 4.02 -2.45 10.44
C ILE A 75 4.54 -2.01 9.08
N SER A 76 3.60 -1.80 8.15
CA SER A 76 3.86 -1.19 6.86
C SER A 76 3.46 0.29 6.88
N VAL A 77 4.16 1.15 6.13
CA VAL A 77 3.77 2.55 5.92
C VAL A 77 3.63 2.83 4.43
N ASN A 78 2.43 3.19 3.99
CA ASN A 78 2.15 3.55 2.59
C ASN A 78 2.34 5.06 2.35
N LEU A 79 3.21 5.39 1.38
CA LEU A 79 3.71 6.75 1.15
C LEU A 79 3.57 7.16 -0.32
N ARG A 80 3.15 8.41 -0.54
CA ARG A 80 3.22 9.11 -1.83
C ARG A 80 4.39 10.08 -1.78
N ALA A 81 5.30 9.97 -2.74
CA ALA A 81 6.42 10.87 -2.91
C ALA A 81 6.76 11.02 -4.39
N LEU A 82 7.34 12.16 -4.78
CA LEU A 82 7.94 12.42 -6.08
C LEU A 82 9.41 12.03 -6.13
N THR A 83 10.08 11.92 -4.99
CA THR A 83 11.46 11.45 -4.89
C THR A 83 11.56 10.26 -3.93
N PRO A 84 12.60 9.41 -4.06
CA PRO A 84 12.82 8.28 -3.15
C PRO A 84 13.12 8.69 -1.70
N ASP A 85 13.80 9.82 -1.49
CA ASP A 85 14.39 10.21 -0.20
C ASP A 85 13.41 10.19 0.99
N PRO A 86 12.18 10.76 0.90
CA PRO A 86 11.25 10.72 2.02
C PRO A 86 10.84 9.30 2.43
N ILE A 87 10.72 8.38 1.47
CA ILE A 87 10.39 6.97 1.72
C ILE A 87 11.57 6.28 2.42
N ILE A 88 12.79 6.57 1.96
CA ILE A 88 14.02 6.07 2.57
C ILE A 88 14.17 6.56 4.01
N GLU A 89 13.86 7.83 4.31
CA GLU A 89 13.92 8.33 5.70
C GLU A 89 12.91 7.62 6.61
N VAL A 90 11.67 7.40 6.15
CA VAL A 90 10.66 6.66 6.93
C VAL A 90 11.10 5.21 7.19
N SER A 91 11.83 4.58 6.25
CA SER A 91 12.32 3.21 6.42
C SER A 91 13.30 3.02 7.58
N LYS A 92 13.85 4.11 8.12
CA LYS A 92 14.83 4.09 9.22
C LYS A 92 14.17 4.11 10.61
N LEU A 93 12.85 4.27 10.69
CA LEU A 93 12.13 4.26 11.96
C LEU A 93 12.10 2.84 12.54
N ASN A 94 12.38 2.70 13.84
CA ASN A 94 12.61 1.39 14.49
C ASN A 94 11.45 0.39 14.34
N ASN A 95 10.21 0.87 14.37
CA ASN A 95 9.01 0.03 14.33
C ASN A 95 8.38 -0.02 12.92
N VAL A 96 9.06 0.46 11.88
CA VAL A 96 8.57 0.38 10.50
C VAL A 96 9.27 -0.78 9.82
N ASP A 97 8.55 -1.89 9.68
CA ASP A 97 9.07 -3.13 9.10
C ASP A 97 9.02 -3.11 7.56
N VAL A 98 8.07 -2.37 6.99
CA VAL A 98 7.89 -2.24 5.53
C VAL A 98 7.59 -0.79 5.15
N VAL A 99 8.31 -0.24 4.17
CA VAL A 99 7.87 0.97 3.46
C VAL A 99 7.20 0.59 2.15
N GLU A 100 6.03 1.15 1.89
CA GLU A 100 5.25 0.85 0.69
C GLU A 100 5.15 2.07 -0.23
N ILE A 101 5.73 1.95 -1.42
CA ILE A 101 5.61 2.93 -2.50
C ILE A 101 4.18 2.89 -3.02
N ASN A 102 3.49 4.04 -2.98
CA ASN A 102 2.15 4.17 -3.52
C ASN A 102 2.18 4.46 -5.03
N ALA A 103 2.10 3.41 -5.84
CA ALA A 103 1.82 3.47 -7.28
C ALA A 103 0.34 3.16 -7.58
N HIS A 104 -0.57 3.66 -6.72
CA HIS A 104 -1.96 3.18 -6.63
C HIS A 104 -3.01 4.29 -6.60
N CYS A 105 -2.69 5.41 -5.97
CA CYS A 105 -3.61 6.51 -5.73
C CYS A 105 -4.02 7.18 -7.05
N ARG A 106 -5.33 7.33 -7.25
CA ARG A 106 -5.91 7.93 -8.47
C ARG A 106 -6.57 9.29 -8.24
N GLN A 107 -6.20 10.00 -7.17
CA GLN A 107 -6.69 11.36 -6.98
C GLN A 107 -6.08 12.25 -8.07
N PRO A 108 -6.90 13.01 -8.82
CA PRO A 108 -6.41 13.83 -9.93
C PRO A 108 -5.19 14.67 -9.56
N GLU A 109 -5.21 15.29 -8.38
CA GLU A 109 -4.16 16.17 -7.90
C GLU A 109 -2.83 15.44 -7.64
N ILE A 110 -2.88 14.13 -7.34
CA ILE A 110 -1.69 13.28 -7.16
C ILE A 110 -1.21 12.77 -8.53
N THR A 111 -2.11 12.33 -9.40
CA THR A 111 -1.77 11.80 -10.73
C THR A 111 -1.22 12.89 -11.65
N GLU A 112 -1.75 14.12 -11.57
CA GLU A 112 -1.24 15.28 -12.32
C GLU A 112 0.21 15.65 -11.96
N LEU A 113 0.70 15.22 -10.78
CA LEU A 113 2.09 15.39 -10.38
C LEU A 113 3.02 14.27 -10.92
N GLY A 114 2.47 13.23 -11.55
CA GLY A 114 3.23 12.03 -11.92
C GLY A 114 3.43 11.05 -10.75
N CYS A 115 2.69 11.21 -9.64
CA CYS A 115 2.74 10.33 -8.47
C CYS A 115 1.51 9.41 -8.44
N GLY A 116 1.48 8.43 -7.52
CA GLY A 116 0.36 7.51 -7.42
C GLY A 116 0.26 6.61 -8.64
N GLN A 117 -0.95 6.43 -9.16
CA GLN A 117 -1.21 5.57 -10.32
C GLN A 117 -0.41 5.99 -11.56
N SER A 118 -0.06 7.27 -11.72
CA SER A 118 0.70 7.75 -12.90
C SER A 118 2.14 7.22 -12.95
N LEU A 119 2.68 6.69 -11.85
CA LEU A 119 3.95 5.96 -11.88
C LEU A 119 3.88 4.72 -12.80
N LEU A 120 2.69 4.14 -12.95
CA LEU A 120 2.47 2.97 -13.79
C LEU A 120 2.49 3.28 -15.30
N GLU A 121 2.41 4.55 -15.68
CA GLU A 121 2.48 4.96 -17.09
C GLU A 121 3.92 5.00 -17.61
N ASN A 122 4.91 4.88 -16.72
CA ASN A 122 6.33 4.87 -17.06
C ASN A 122 7.08 3.78 -16.28
N PRO A 123 7.06 2.52 -16.77
CA PRO A 123 7.70 1.39 -16.11
C PRO A 123 9.19 1.60 -15.82
N SER A 124 9.92 2.25 -16.75
CA SER A 124 11.35 2.56 -16.56
C SER A 124 11.58 3.50 -15.38
N HIS A 125 10.74 4.53 -15.24
CA HIS A 125 10.84 5.44 -14.11
C HIS A 125 10.45 4.75 -12.80
N LEU A 126 9.41 3.91 -12.81
CA LEU A 126 9.01 3.12 -11.64
C LEU A 126 10.13 2.17 -11.19
N GLU A 127 10.82 1.51 -12.12
CA GLU A 127 11.97 0.65 -11.81
C GLU A 127 13.08 1.45 -11.13
N GLU A 128 13.50 2.57 -11.72
CA GLU A 128 14.57 3.42 -11.16
C GLU A 128 14.21 3.95 -9.78
N PHE A 129 12.98 4.46 -9.63
CA PHE A 129 12.48 4.97 -8.35
C PHE A 129 12.46 3.87 -7.28
N THR A 130 11.96 2.68 -7.62
CA THR A 130 11.87 1.55 -6.69
C THR A 130 13.26 1.05 -6.32
N ARG A 131 14.18 0.94 -7.29
CA ARG A 131 15.58 0.54 -7.10
C ARG A 131 16.29 1.45 -6.11
N GLU A 132 16.11 2.76 -6.26
CA GLU A 132 16.67 3.78 -5.37
C GLU A 132 16.22 3.56 -3.92
N VAL A 133 14.92 3.31 -3.70
CA VAL A 133 14.37 3.01 -2.36
C VAL A 133 14.96 1.70 -1.82
N VAL A 134 14.87 0.60 -2.58
CA VAL A 134 15.34 -0.73 -2.18
C VAL A 134 16.81 -0.71 -1.73
N ASN A 135 17.67 -0.01 -2.48
CA ASN A 135 19.11 0.04 -2.20
C ASN A 135 19.46 0.79 -0.90
N LYS A 136 18.63 1.74 -0.47
CA LYS A 136 18.95 2.66 0.62
C LYS A 136 18.08 2.44 1.87
N ALA A 137 16.93 1.79 1.72
CA ALA A 137 15.99 1.52 2.81
C ALA A 137 16.60 0.62 3.89
N LYS A 138 16.17 0.82 5.14
CA LYS A 138 16.53 -0.04 6.29
C LYS A 138 15.45 -1.07 6.63
N SER A 139 14.26 -0.89 6.09
CA SER A 139 13.13 -1.81 6.18
C SER A 139 12.85 -2.46 4.83
N LYS A 140 11.92 -3.42 4.80
CA LYS A 140 11.49 -4.08 3.56
C LYS A 140 10.75 -3.11 2.64
N THR A 141 10.78 -3.34 1.33
CA THR A 141 10.11 -2.47 0.36
C THR A 141 8.94 -3.18 -0.32
N SER A 142 7.75 -2.59 -0.23
CA SER A 142 6.54 -2.99 -0.97
C SER A 142 6.25 -1.97 -2.08
N VAL A 143 5.71 -2.42 -3.21
CA VAL A 143 5.11 -1.52 -4.19
C VAL A 143 3.64 -1.86 -4.35
N LYS A 144 2.77 -0.89 -4.05
CA LYS A 144 1.34 -1.05 -4.24
C LYS A 144 0.89 -0.48 -5.57
N ILE A 145 0.36 -1.34 -6.43
CA ILE A 145 -0.13 -0.99 -7.77
C ILE A 145 -1.66 -1.08 -7.85
N ARG A 146 -2.22 -0.41 -8.87
CA ARG A 146 -3.58 -0.69 -9.36
C ARG A 146 -3.46 -1.48 -10.66
N ALA A 147 -4.11 -2.63 -10.71
CA ALA A 147 -4.21 -3.40 -11.95
C ALA A 147 -5.21 -2.77 -12.94
N ASN A 148 -5.11 -3.17 -14.21
CA ASN A 148 -6.03 -2.78 -15.27
C ASN A 148 -6.13 -1.26 -15.49
N VAL A 149 -5.01 -0.55 -15.37
CA VAL A 149 -4.93 0.87 -15.73
C VAL A 149 -4.95 1.01 -17.26
N PRO A 150 -5.78 1.89 -17.84
CA PRO A 150 -5.83 2.06 -19.29
C PRO A 150 -4.45 2.36 -19.88
N CYS A 151 -4.11 1.69 -20.99
CA CYS A 151 -2.84 1.83 -21.71
C CYS A 151 -1.59 1.42 -20.92
N VAL A 152 -1.72 0.72 -19.79
CA VAL A 152 -0.62 0.16 -19.01
C VAL A 152 -0.63 -1.37 -19.14
N ASP A 153 0.54 -1.97 -19.33
CA ASP A 153 0.73 -3.42 -19.25
C ASP A 153 1.10 -3.82 -17.81
N ASP A 154 0.18 -4.49 -17.12
CA ASP A 154 0.39 -4.94 -15.74
C ASP A 154 1.62 -5.86 -15.62
N LEU A 155 1.95 -6.69 -16.62
CA LEU A 155 3.10 -7.60 -16.56
C LEU A 155 4.42 -6.85 -16.75
N GLU A 156 4.44 -5.81 -17.57
CA GLU A 156 5.61 -4.93 -17.71
C GLU A 156 5.93 -4.22 -16.39
N ILE A 157 4.90 -3.74 -15.70
CA ILE A 157 5.02 -3.14 -14.36
C ILE A 157 5.56 -4.13 -13.34
N VAL A 158 5.05 -5.37 -13.35
CA VAL A 158 5.52 -6.41 -12.44
C VAL A 158 7.00 -6.72 -12.65
N ARG A 159 7.45 -6.84 -13.90
CA ARG A 159 8.87 -7.03 -14.23
C ARG A 159 9.72 -5.85 -13.75
N ALA A 160 9.27 -4.62 -13.95
CA ALA A 160 9.98 -3.43 -13.49
C ALA A 160 10.17 -3.45 -11.95
N ILE A 161 9.13 -3.82 -11.20
CA ILE A 161 9.17 -3.91 -9.73
C ILE A 161 10.07 -5.07 -9.26
N GLU A 162 9.96 -6.25 -9.87
CA GLU A 162 10.80 -7.41 -9.54
C GLU A 162 12.26 -7.16 -9.88
N HIS A 163 12.53 -6.59 -11.05
CA HIS A 163 13.86 -6.17 -11.44
C HIS A 163 14.42 -5.22 -10.40
N ALA A 164 13.67 -4.20 -9.96
CA ALA A 164 14.09 -3.23 -8.94
C ALA A 164 14.50 -3.86 -7.60
N GLY A 165 14.01 -5.08 -7.30
CA GLY A 165 14.34 -5.84 -6.09
C GLY A 165 13.40 -5.56 -4.93
N ALA A 166 12.15 -5.18 -5.18
CA ALA A 166 11.15 -5.06 -4.13
C ALA A 166 10.93 -6.41 -3.42
N ASP A 167 10.52 -6.37 -2.14
CA ASP A 167 10.21 -7.58 -1.38
C ASP A 167 8.75 -8.03 -1.57
N TYR A 168 7.84 -7.07 -1.75
CA TYR A 168 6.40 -7.32 -1.88
C TYR A 168 5.81 -6.60 -3.09
N LEU A 169 4.90 -7.30 -3.78
CA LEU A 169 4.01 -6.72 -4.78
C LEU A 169 2.58 -6.69 -4.23
N HIS A 170 2.04 -5.51 -3.98
CA HIS A 170 0.68 -5.35 -3.46
C HIS A 170 -0.26 -4.90 -4.58
N VAL A 171 -1.18 -5.77 -5.00
CA VAL A 171 -2.00 -5.56 -6.20
C VAL A 171 -3.44 -5.24 -5.82
N ASP A 172 -3.90 -4.01 -6.06
CA ASP A 172 -5.34 -3.70 -6.14
C ASP A 172 -5.89 -4.25 -7.47
N ALA A 173 -6.35 -5.50 -7.44
CA ALA A 173 -6.90 -6.24 -8.59
C ALA A 173 -8.31 -5.76 -8.95
N MET A 174 -8.47 -4.47 -9.22
CA MET A 174 -9.76 -3.90 -9.60
C MET A 174 -10.20 -4.42 -10.97
N LYS A 175 -11.38 -5.03 -11.04
CA LYS A 175 -11.96 -5.46 -12.32
C LYS A 175 -12.68 -4.29 -13.03
N PRO A 176 -12.29 -3.90 -14.25
CA PRO A 176 -12.92 -2.78 -14.96
C PRO A 176 -14.42 -3.01 -15.19
N GLY A 177 -15.25 -2.09 -14.72
CA GLY A 177 -16.71 -2.14 -14.90
C GLY A 177 -17.46 -3.08 -13.93
N TYR A 178 -16.77 -3.74 -13.00
CA TYR A 178 -17.38 -4.66 -12.02
C TYR A 178 -16.97 -4.28 -10.60
N ASN A 179 -17.88 -4.51 -9.64
CA ASN A 179 -17.55 -4.39 -8.21
C ASN A 179 -17.02 -5.73 -7.67
N SER A 180 -15.94 -6.23 -8.28
CA SER A 180 -15.28 -7.47 -7.90
C SER A 180 -13.77 -7.39 -8.15
N ALA A 181 -13.02 -8.29 -7.54
CA ALA A 181 -11.61 -8.49 -7.89
C ALA A 181 -11.45 -9.15 -9.27
N ASP A 182 -10.35 -8.85 -9.95
CA ASP A 182 -9.92 -9.48 -11.18
C ASP A 182 -8.91 -10.60 -10.89
N HIS A 183 -9.45 -11.78 -10.57
CA HIS A 183 -8.66 -12.96 -10.25
C HIS A 183 -7.83 -13.47 -11.44
N GLU A 184 -8.25 -13.19 -12.68
CA GLU A 184 -7.46 -13.60 -13.86
C GLU A 184 -6.19 -12.77 -13.98
N THR A 185 -6.25 -11.46 -13.69
CA THR A 185 -5.05 -10.63 -13.62
C THR A 185 -4.06 -11.15 -12.57
N ILE A 186 -4.53 -11.54 -11.39
CA ILE A 186 -3.65 -12.11 -10.34
C ILE A 186 -2.98 -13.41 -10.82
N LYS A 187 -3.71 -14.29 -11.51
CA LYS A 187 -3.14 -15.51 -12.10
C LYS A 187 -2.04 -15.19 -13.12
N SER A 188 -2.29 -14.22 -14.00
CA SER A 188 -1.30 -13.78 -14.98
C SER A 188 -0.06 -13.19 -14.31
N ILE A 189 -0.24 -12.36 -13.27
CA ILE A 189 0.88 -11.80 -12.49
C ILE A 189 1.69 -12.90 -11.81
N ARG A 190 1.04 -13.88 -11.15
CA ARG A 190 1.74 -14.98 -10.48
C ARG A 190 2.59 -15.81 -11.44
N GLN A 191 2.14 -15.98 -12.69
CA GLN A 191 2.92 -16.69 -13.71
C GLN A 191 4.18 -15.93 -14.16
N GLU A 192 4.19 -14.61 -13.99
CA GLU A 192 5.27 -13.74 -14.45
C GLU A 192 6.38 -13.56 -13.41
N THR A 193 6.02 -13.46 -12.12
CA THR A 193 6.95 -13.08 -11.05
C THR A 193 7.13 -14.16 -10.01
N SER A 194 8.19 -14.06 -9.20
CA SER A 194 8.42 -14.82 -7.97
C SER A 194 8.21 -14.02 -6.68
N LEU A 195 7.93 -12.70 -6.80
CA LEU A 195 7.66 -11.82 -5.65
C LEU A 195 6.51 -12.35 -4.76
N PHE A 196 6.53 -11.95 -3.49
CA PHE A 196 5.42 -12.18 -2.58
C PHE A 196 4.24 -11.26 -2.96
N ILE A 197 3.15 -11.84 -3.44
CA ILE A 197 1.99 -11.12 -3.94
C ILE A 197 0.97 -10.92 -2.81
N ILE A 198 0.66 -9.67 -2.49
CA ILE A 198 -0.45 -9.29 -1.60
C ILE A 198 -1.64 -8.89 -2.48
N GLY A 199 -2.65 -9.75 -2.58
CA GLY A 199 -3.87 -9.49 -3.34
C GLY A 199 -4.84 -8.58 -2.59
N ASN A 200 -5.35 -7.55 -3.26
CA ASN A 200 -6.34 -6.62 -2.74
C ASN A 200 -7.54 -6.49 -3.69
N ASN A 201 -8.57 -5.77 -3.21
CA ASN A 201 -9.87 -5.49 -3.81
C ASN A 201 -10.95 -6.50 -3.44
N SER A 202 -12.10 -5.98 -2.99
CA SER A 202 -13.35 -6.74 -2.76
C SER A 202 -13.24 -7.98 -1.87
N ILE A 203 -12.24 -8.03 -0.97
CA ILE A 203 -12.17 -9.03 0.10
C ILE A 203 -13.14 -8.63 1.21
N THR A 204 -14.28 -9.32 1.28
CA THR A 204 -15.39 -9.00 2.20
C THR A 204 -15.91 -10.19 2.99
N ASN A 205 -15.43 -11.40 2.68
CA ASN A 205 -15.74 -12.66 3.36
C ASN A 205 -14.66 -13.71 3.06
N VAL A 206 -14.71 -14.85 3.76
CA VAL A 206 -13.76 -15.98 3.61
C VAL A 206 -13.69 -16.48 2.17
N ASP A 207 -14.81 -16.62 1.46
CA ASP A 207 -14.83 -17.08 0.06
C ASP A 207 -14.08 -16.12 -0.87
N SER A 208 -14.25 -14.81 -0.72
CA SER A 208 -13.52 -13.81 -1.51
C SER A 208 -12.01 -13.82 -1.21
N ALA A 209 -11.61 -14.09 0.03
CA ALA A 209 -10.21 -14.27 0.42
C ALA A 209 -9.61 -15.53 -0.21
N GLN A 210 -10.29 -16.67 -0.09
CA GLN A 210 -9.85 -17.94 -0.67
C GLN A 210 -9.75 -17.87 -2.20
N LYS A 211 -10.66 -17.15 -2.86
CA LYS A 211 -10.58 -16.92 -4.31
C LYS A 211 -9.35 -16.11 -4.72
N MET A 212 -8.97 -15.10 -3.92
CA MET A 212 -7.75 -14.32 -4.16
C MET A 212 -6.49 -15.18 -3.98
N LEU A 213 -6.43 -15.98 -2.92
CA LEU A 213 -5.32 -16.91 -2.69
C LEU A 213 -5.24 -18.00 -3.78
N ALA A 214 -6.39 -18.59 -4.16
CA ALA A 214 -6.47 -19.57 -5.24
C ALA A 214 -6.10 -18.99 -6.62
N ALA A 215 -6.20 -17.68 -6.79
CA ALA A 215 -5.72 -17.00 -7.99
C ALA A 215 -4.18 -16.88 -8.05
N GLY A 216 -3.49 -17.14 -6.94
CA GLY A 216 -2.03 -17.10 -6.86
C GLY A 216 -1.47 -15.97 -6.00
N ALA A 217 -2.29 -15.24 -5.25
CA ALA A 217 -1.77 -14.35 -4.22
C ALA A 217 -1.21 -15.15 -3.04
N ASP A 218 -0.09 -14.69 -2.47
CA ASP A 218 0.55 -15.31 -1.30
C ASP A 218 -0.05 -14.78 0.01
N GLY A 219 -0.60 -13.57 -0.02
CA GLY A 219 -1.36 -12.96 1.05
C GLY A 219 -2.50 -12.11 0.53
N ILE A 220 -3.37 -11.65 1.43
CA ILE A 220 -4.48 -10.75 1.11
C ILE A 220 -4.36 -9.46 1.92
N SER A 221 -4.89 -8.36 1.40
CA SER A 221 -5.11 -7.16 2.19
C SER A 221 -6.58 -6.75 2.17
N ILE A 222 -7.06 -6.30 3.32
CA ILE A 222 -8.46 -5.94 3.54
C ILE A 222 -8.55 -4.44 3.79
N ALA A 223 -9.39 -3.74 3.02
CA ALA A 223 -9.58 -2.30 3.13
C ALA A 223 -11.00 -1.97 3.61
N ARG A 224 -11.95 -1.83 2.67
CA ARG A 224 -13.31 -1.36 2.96
C ARG A 224 -14.07 -2.22 3.99
N ALA A 225 -13.84 -3.54 4.03
CA ALA A 225 -14.52 -4.41 4.98
C ALA A 225 -14.05 -4.17 6.44
N ALA A 226 -12.85 -3.63 6.64
CA ALA A 226 -12.30 -3.34 7.96
C ALA A 226 -12.47 -1.86 8.38
N ILE A 227 -13.06 -1.01 7.52
CA ILE A 227 -13.03 0.46 7.67
C ILE A 227 -13.68 0.97 8.96
N THR A 228 -14.61 0.21 9.53
CA THR A 228 -15.33 0.55 10.77
C THR A 228 -14.60 0.06 12.03
N GLY A 229 -13.38 -0.48 11.91
CA GLY A 229 -12.63 -1.07 13.02
C GLY A 229 -13.12 -2.48 13.42
N THR A 230 -13.97 -3.08 12.60
CA THR A 230 -14.52 -4.43 12.80
C THR A 230 -14.30 -5.26 11.54
N LEU A 231 -14.19 -6.57 11.70
CA LEU A 231 -14.11 -7.49 10.56
C LEU A 231 -15.40 -8.34 10.45
N PRO A 232 -16.05 -8.42 9.27
CA PRO A 232 -17.31 -9.13 9.11
C PRO A 232 -17.15 -10.66 8.97
N PHE A 233 -15.92 -11.17 9.08
CA PHE A 233 -15.57 -12.57 9.02
C PHE A 233 -14.31 -12.82 9.87
N ASP A 234 -14.03 -14.08 10.14
CA ASP A 234 -12.93 -14.53 10.97
C ASP A 234 -11.75 -14.97 10.09
N LEU A 235 -10.58 -14.35 10.29
CA LEU A 235 -9.38 -14.61 9.49
C LEU A 235 -8.82 -16.01 9.70
N SER A 236 -9.10 -16.67 10.83
CA SER A 236 -8.60 -18.02 11.11
C SER A 236 -9.21 -19.11 10.20
N GLN A 237 -10.20 -18.76 9.38
CA GLN A 237 -10.88 -19.65 8.45
C GLN A 237 -10.33 -19.60 7.01
N ILE A 238 -9.29 -18.78 6.77
CA ILE A 238 -8.70 -18.56 5.45
C ILE A 238 -7.55 -19.53 5.21
#